data_AF-A0AAW5BBK0-F1
#
_entry.id   AF-A0AAW5BBK0-F1
#
_cell.length_a   1.000
_cell.length_b   1.000
_cell.length_c   1.000
_cell.angle_alpha   90.00
_cell.angle_beta   90.00
_cell.angle_gamma   90.00
#
_symmetry.space_group_name_H-M   'P 1'
#
loop_
_entity.id
_entity.type
_entity.pdbx_description
1 polymer ?
#
loop_
_entity_poly.entity_id
_entity_poly.type
_entity_poly.pdbx_seq_one_letter_code
_entity_poly.pdbx_strand_id
1 'polypeptide(L)'
;MEHIEFIEYIEVVKDILPTFVTSLTVGIIGAYLGSIFTKKWTVQTQKKFYLNELKINKLQEISLDTSHLNREIASILGRMVSLEKGEITPVEFKIKQDQHQENHGRIYRRILVNLVFIEGKYSDKIKEIHETDFLDIGNMVYDRYHEEKEGRRYFPKEVTTFKNIEERIINCTLKYSSIIDDLNLKIKNELEDLKK
;
A
#
# COMPACT_ATOMS: atom_id res chain seq x y z
N MET A 1 21.12 -83.93 -13.18
CA MET A 1 20.18 -83.07 -13.92
C MET A 1 19.89 -81.80 -13.13
N GLU A 2 19.63 -81.90 -11.82
CA GLU A 2 19.43 -80.74 -10.92
C GLU A 2 20.61 -79.74 -10.84
N HIS A 3 21.85 -80.20 -11.00
CA HIS A 3 23.03 -79.30 -10.96
C HIS A 3 23.19 -78.39 -12.18
N ILE A 4 22.66 -78.77 -13.34
CA ILE A 4 22.80 -77.99 -14.59
C ILE A 4 21.76 -76.86 -14.60
N GLU A 5 20.52 -77.15 -14.18
CA GLU A 5 19.45 -76.15 -14.01
C GLU A 5 19.81 -75.09 -12.96
N PHE A 6 20.54 -75.47 -11.90
CA PHE A 6 20.99 -74.53 -10.87
C PHE A 6 22.09 -73.57 -11.38
N ILE A 7 22.95 -74.03 -12.29
CA ILE A 7 24.01 -73.18 -12.88
C ILE A 7 23.41 -72.18 -13.87
N GLU A 8 22.49 -72.63 -14.74
CA GLU A 8 21.76 -71.73 -15.65
C GLU A 8 20.94 -70.69 -14.87
N TYR A 9 20.30 -71.07 -13.77
CA TYR A 9 19.59 -70.12 -12.90
C TYR A 9 20.52 -69.06 -12.30
N ILE A 10 21.71 -69.45 -11.85
CA ILE A 10 22.72 -68.52 -11.32
C ILE A 10 23.23 -67.56 -12.39
N GLU A 11 23.43 -68.02 -13.63
CA GLU A 11 23.85 -67.16 -14.75
C GLU A 11 22.76 -66.15 -15.12
N VAL A 12 21.50 -66.59 -15.23
CA VAL A 12 20.36 -65.70 -15.51
C VAL A 12 20.19 -64.65 -14.42
N VAL A 13 20.34 -65.04 -13.15
CA VAL A 13 20.29 -64.09 -12.02
C VAL A 13 21.47 -63.11 -12.07
N LYS A 14 22.68 -63.56 -12.42
CA LYS A 14 23.86 -62.68 -12.57
C LYS A 14 23.70 -61.64 -13.67
N ASP A 15 22.96 -61.94 -14.73
CA ASP A 15 22.73 -61.00 -15.84
C ASP A 15 21.58 -60.01 -15.55
N ILE A 16 20.55 -60.45 -14.81
CA ILE A 16 19.37 -59.62 -14.50
C ILE A 16 19.62 -58.73 -13.27
N LEU A 17 20.32 -59.23 -12.25
CA LEU A 17 20.55 -58.51 -10.98
C LEU A 17 21.22 -57.13 -11.16
N PRO A 18 22.26 -56.96 -12.00
CA PRO A 18 22.88 -55.66 -12.24
C PRO A 18 21.90 -54.69 -12.88
N THR A 19 21.12 -55.14 -13.86
CA THR A 19 20.10 -54.34 -14.55
C THR A 19 19.00 -53.87 -13.59
N PHE A 20 18.57 -54.76 -12.69
CA PHE A 20 17.60 -54.44 -11.65
C PHE A 20 18.15 -53.44 -10.63
N VAL A 21 19.37 -53.65 -10.12
CA VAL A 21 20.01 -52.74 -9.17
C VAL A 21 20.25 -51.36 -9.80
N THR A 22 20.68 -51.31 -11.07
CA THR A 22 20.95 -50.05 -11.77
C THR A 22 19.67 -49.26 -11.97
N SER A 23 18.58 -49.90 -12.41
CA SER A 23 17.28 -49.22 -12.59
C SER A 23 16.69 -48.72 -11.26
N LEU A 24 16.82 -49.49 -10.18
CA LEU A 24 16.38 -49.12 -8.83
C LEU A 24 17.18 -47.93 -8.29
N THR A 25 18.50 -47.93 -8.50
CA THR A 25 19.39 -46.85 -8.08
C THR A 25 19.12 -45.56 -8.86
N VAL A 26 18.93 -45.64 -10.18
CA VAL A 26 18.55 -44.49 -11.02
C VAL A 26 17.18 -43.95 -10.61
N GLY A 27 16.22 -44.82 -10.30
CA GLY A 27 14.90 -44.43 -9.79
C GLY A 27 14.97 -43.67 -8.46
N ILE A 28 15.76 -44.16 -7.50
CA ILE A 28 15.97 -43.50 -6.21
C ILE A 28 16.64 -42.13 -6.38
N ILE A 29 17.71 -42.05 -7.18
CA ILE A 29 18.43 -40.79 -7.43
C ILE A 29 17.51 -39.78 -8.14
N GLY A 30 16.75 -40.23 -9.14
CA GLY A 30 15.77 -39.40 -9.84
C GLY A 30 14.68 -38.86 -8.91
N ALA A 31 14.13 -39.71 -8.04
CA ALA A 31 13.14 -39.30 -7.04
C ALA A 31 13.72 -38.30 -6.03
N TYR A 32 14.96 -38.52 -5.58
CA TYR A 32 15.65 -37.63 -4.66
C TYR A 32 15.91 -36.24 -5.27
N LEU A 33 16.44 -36.20 -6.49
CA LEU A 33 16.64 -34.94 -7.23
C LEU A 33 15.30 -34.24 -7.49
N GLY A 34 14.29 -34.97 -7.94
CA GLY A 34 12.94 -34.45 -8.16
C GLY A 34 12.34 -33.82 -6.89
N SER A 35 12.53 -34.46 -5.73
CA SER A 35 12.12 -33.94 -4.42
C SER A 35 12.83 -32.62 -4.07
N ILE A 36 14.15 -32.54 -4.30
CA ILE A 36 14.92 -31.31 -4.05
C ILE A 36 14.46 -30.17 -4.97
N PHE A 37 14.29 -30.43 -6.26
CA PHE A 37 13.85 -29.42 -7.23
C PHE A 37 12.43 -28.94 -6.91
N THR A 38 11.52 -29.87 -6.60
CA THR A 38 10.14 -29.54 -6.20
C THR A 38 10.15 -28.68 -4.94
N LYS A 39 10.92 -29.06 -3.91
CA LYS A 39 11.01 -28.28 -2.67
C LYS A 39 11.54 -26.86 -2.91
N LYS A 40 12.60 -26.70 -3.72
CA LYS A 40 13.14 -25.37 -4.07
C LYS A 40 12.12 -24.53 -4.84
N TRP A 41 11.43 -25.14 -5.81
CA TRP A 41 10.42 -24.45 -6.60
C TRP A 41 9.23 -24.02 -5.73
N THR A 42 8.73 -24.90 -4.87
CA THR A 42 7.65 -24.58 -3.92
C THR A 42 8.03 -23.43 -2.99
N VAL A 43 9.26 -23.42 -2.44
CA VAL A 43 9.72 -22.32 -1.57
C VAL A 43 9.82 -21.00 -2.34
N GLN A 44 10.31 -21.02 -3.58
CA GLN A 44 10.38 -19.81 -4.42
C GLN A 44 8.99 -19.28 -4.76
N THR A 45 8.05 -20.15 -5.12
CA THR A 45 6.67 -19.79 -5.41
C THR A 45 5.97 -19.22 -4.18
N GLN A 46 6.12 -19.88 -3.01
CA GLN A 46 5.58 -19.38 -1.74
C GLN A 46 6.16 -18.00 -1.39
N LYS A 47 7.47 -17.82 -1.51
CA LYS A 47 8.10 -16.52 -1.24
C LYS A 47 7.57 -15.43 -2.16
N LYS A 48 7.42 -15.72 -3.46
CA LYS A 48 6.87 -14.76 -4.43
C LYS A 48 5.42 -14.40 -4.08
N PHE A 49 4.61 -15.39 -3.73
CA PHE A 49 3.22 -15.18 -3.30
C PHE A 49 3.15 -14.27 -2.07
N TYR A 50 3.91 -14.57 -1.00
CA TYR A 50 3.93 -13.76 0.21
C TYR A 50 4.40 -12.32 -0.04
N LEU A 51 5.40 -12.11 -0.90
CA LEU A 51 5.87 -10.77 -1.24
C LEU A 51 4.81 -9.96 -2.00
N ASN A 52 4.10 -10.59 -2.93
CA ASN A 52 3.03 -9.94 -3.67
C ASN A 52 1.83 -9.64 -2.76
N GLU A 53 1.45 -10.56 -1.90
CA GLU A 53 0.39 -10.36 -0.90
C GLU A 53 0.74 -9.19 0.03
N LEU A 54 1.97 -9.15 0.56
CA LEU A 54 2.44 -8.06 1.40
C LEU A 54 2.38 -6.71 0.67
N LYS A 55 2.82 -6.67 -0.60
CA LYS A 55 2.79 -5.46 -1.43
C LYS A 55 1.36 -4.97 -1.66
N ILE A 56 0.42 -5.87 -1.95
CA ILE A 56 -1.00 -5.53 -2.13
C ILE A 56 -1.59 -4.98 -0.84
N ASN A 57 -1.36 -5.65 0.30
CA ASN A 57 -1.84 -5.19 1.60
C ASN A 57 -1.33 -3.78 1.91
N LYS A 58 -0.05 -3.50 1.62
CA LYS A 58 0.53 -2.17 1.85
C LYS A 58 -0.02 -1.10 0.90
N LEU A 59 -0.25 -1.43 -0.36
CA LEU A 59 -0.93 -0.53 -1.30
C LEU A 59 -2.36 -0.21 -0.86
N GLN A 60 -3.09 -1.21 -0.36
CA GLN A 60 -4.46 -1.05 0.15
C GLN A 60 -4.50 -0.17 1.41
N GLU A 61 -3.59 -0.41 2.37
CA GLU A 61 -3.46 0.44 3.56
C GLU A 61 -3.24 1.91 3.19
N ILE A 62 -2.34 2.18 2.24
CA ILE A 62 -2.04 3.54 1.79
C ILE A 62 -3.21 4.15 1.03
N SER A 63 -3.87 3.39 0.14
CA SER A 63 -5.06 3.87 -0.58
C SER A 63 -6.16 4.27 0.41
N LEU A 64 -6.42 3.43 1.42
CA LEU A 64 -7.40 3.70 2.48
C LEU A 64 -7.03 4.94 3.29
N ASP A 65 -5.79 5.04 3.77
CA ASP A 65 -5.33 6.18 4.55
C ASP A 65 -5.33 7.49 3.74
N THR A 66 -4.98 7.43 2.45
CA THR A 66 -5.06 8.58 1.54
C THR A 66 -6.50 9.02 1.33
N SER A 67 -7.44 8.07 1.24
CA SER A 67 -8.88 8.35 1.21
C SER A 67 -9.37 9.02 2.50
N HIS A 68 -8.86 8.58 3.66
CA HIS A 68 -9.15 9.23 4.93
C HIS A 68 -8.59 10.65 5.01
N LEU A 69 -7.37 10.91 4.52
CA LEU A 69 -6.84 12.27 4.40
C LEU A 69 -7.72 13.15 3.52
N ASN A 70 -8.12 12.63 2.35
CA ASN A 70 -8.95 13.36 1.41
C ASN A 70 -10.29 13.78 2.05
N ARG A 71 -10.92 12.88 2.80
CA ARG A 71 -12.15 13.17 3.56
C ARG A 71 -11.94 14.20 4.66
N GLU A 72 -10.83 14.11 5.39
CA GLU A 72 -10.50 15.08 6.43
C GLU A 72 -10.34 16.49 5.83
N ILE A 73 -9.64 16.61 4.69
CA ILE A 73 -9.49 17.91 4.00
C ILE A 73 -10.84 18.44 3.51
N ALA A 74 -11.67 17.60 2.90
CA ALA A 74 -13.02 18.00 2.49
C ALA A 74 -13.89 18.46 3.67
N SER A 75 -13.69 17.89 4.86
CA SER A 75 -14.43 18.26 6.07
C SER A 75 -14.16 19.70 6.53
N ILE A 76 -13.01 20.28 6.18
CA ILE A 76 -12.69 21.69 6.44
C ILE A 76 -13.75 22.59 5.80
N LEU A 77 -14.07 22.35 4.53
CA LEU A 77 -15.04 23.15 3.78
C LEU A 77 -16.43 23.07 4.43
N GLY A 78 -16.86 21.88 4.83
CA GLY A 78 -18.13 21.71 5.53
C GLY A 78 -18.21 22.54 6.83
N ARG A 79 -17.13 22.56 7.61
CA ARG A 79 -17.05 23.38 8.83
C ARG A 79 -17.04 24.87 8.53
N MET A 80 -16.33 25.30 7.48
CA MET A 80 -16.31 26.70 7.05
C MET A 80 -17.72 27.15 6.65
N VAL A 81 -18.44 26.36 5.85
CA VAL A 81 -19.82 26.64 5.45
C VAL A 81 -20.73 26.76 6.68
N SER A 82 -20.64 25.84 7.63
CA SER A 82 -21.44 25.92 8.86
C SER A 82 -21.15 27.17 9.68
N LEU A 83 -19.88 27.61 9.74
CA LEU A 83 -19.52 28.86 10.43
C LEU A 83 -20.09 30.09 9.70
N GLU A 84 -19.94 30.17 8.38
CA GLU A 84 -20.47 31.28 7.57
C GLU A 84 -22.01 31.38 7.65
N LYS A 85 -22.70 30.25 7.83
CA LYS A 85 -24.15 30.18 8.03
C LYS A 85 -24.59 30.43 9.47
N GLY A 86 -23.66 30.55 10.42
CA GLY A 86 -23.97 30.69 11.85
C GLY A 86 -24.51 29.41 12.51
N GLU A 87 -24.33 28.24 11.89
CA GLU A 87 -24.73 26.94 12.44
C GLU A 87 -23.79 26.49 13.58
N ILE A 88 -22.57 27.01 13.60
CA ILE A 88 -21.58 26.79 14.67
C ILE A 88 -20.94 28.12 15.07
N THR A 89 -20.51 28.21 16.33
CA THR A 89 -19.79 29.37 16.85
C THR A 89 -18.31 29.39 16.43
N PRO A 90 -17.62 30.53 16.46
CA PRO A 90 -16.18 30.61 16.19
C PRO A 90 -15.34 29.73 17.14
N VAL A 91 -15.76 29.60 18.41
CA VAL A 91 -15.09 28.75 19.41
C VAL A 91 -15.21 27.28 19.03
N GLU A 92 -16.42 26.83 18.65
CA GLU A 92 -16.63 25.45 18.19
C GLU A 92 -15.87 25.16 16.89
N PHE A 93 -15.82 26.12 15.97
CA PHE A 93 -15.03 26.00 14.75
C PHE A 93 -13.55 25.79 15.05
N LYS A 94 -12.99 26.58 15.97
CA LYS A 94 -11.59 26.45 16.41
C LYS A 94 -11.29 25.07 17.00
N ILE A 95 -12.12 24.60 17.95
CA ILE A 95 -11.96 23.27 18.56
C ILE A 95 -11.99 22.17 17.48
N LYS A 96 -12.96 22.26 16.54
CA LYS A 96 -13.06 21.30 15.44
C LYS A 96 -11.87 21.38 14.49
N GLN A 97 -11.24 22.54 14.34
CA GLN A 97 -10.04 22.69 13.53
C GLN A 97 -8.79 22.13 14.20
N ASP A 98 -8.59 22.39 15.48
CA ASP A 98 -7.49 21.80 16.25
C ASP A 98 -7.57 20.26 16.18
N GLN A 99 -8.77 19.71 16.39
CA GLN A 99 -8.99 18.26 16.28
C GLN A 99 -8.72 17.71 14.87
N HIS A 100 -9.01 18.49 13.84
CA HIS A 100 -8.76 18.11 12.46
C HIS A 100 -7.26 18.07 12.13
N GLN A 101 -6.48 19.06 12.57
CA GLN A 101 -5.04 19.05 12.41
C GLN A 101 -4.41 17.82 13.09
N GLU A 102 -4.87 17.47 14.29
CA GLU A 102 -4.44 16.24 14.98
C GLU A 102 -4.80 14.97 14.20
N ASN A 103 -6.04 14.88 13.70
CA ASN A 103 -6.51 13.74 12.92
C ASN A 103 -5.73 13.58 11.62
N HIS A 104 -5.57 14.67 10.87
CA HIS A 104 -4.79 14.72 9.65
C HIS A 104 -3.34 14.29 9.92
N GLY A 105 -2.69 14.88 10.93
CA GLY A 105 -1.32 14.56 11.30
C GLY A 105 -1.14 13.11 11.76
N ARG A 106 -2.15 12.51 12.41
CA ARG A 106 -2.15 11.08 12.74
C ARG A 106 -2.23 10.21 11.49
N ILE A 107 -3.16 10.48 10.58
CA ILE A 107 -3.33 9.70 9.34
C ILE A 107 -2.09 9.84 8.45
N TYR A 108 -1.58 11.07 8.27
CA TYR A 108 -0.39 11.34 7.46
C TYR A 108 0.83 10.57 7.97
N ARG A 109 1.04 10.51 9.28
CA ARG A 109 2.12 9.69 9.87
C ARG A 109 1.98 8.19 9.57
N ARG A 110 0.75 7.64 9.55
CA ARG A 110 0.55 6.24 9.15
C ARG A 110 0.95 6.02 7.69
N ILE A 111 0.60 6.96 6.81
CA ILE A 111 1.02 6.91 5.41
C ILE A 111 2.54 6.92 5.32
N LEU A 112 3.22 7.84 5.99
CA LEU A 112 4.68 7.95 5.97
C LEU A 112 5.38 6.63 6.36
N VAL A 113 4.87 5.92 7.37
CA VAL A 113 5.42 4.61 7.78
C VAL A 113 5.28 3.57 6.66
N ASN A 114 4.18 3.62 5.92
CA ASN A 114 3.91 2.69 4.83
C ASN A 114 4.54 3.11 3.49
N LEU A 115 4.97 4.36 3.34
CA LEU A 115 5.58 4.87 2.09
C LEU A 115 6.85 4.11 1.69
N VAL A 116 7.58 3.54 2.65
CA VAL A 116 8.80 2.76 2.37
C VAL A 116 8.53 1.48 1.55
N PHE A 117 7.28 1.02 1.50
CA PHE A 117 6.87 -0.19 0.79
C PHE A 117 6.31 0.08 -0.62
N ILE A 118 6.26 1.34 -1.07
CA ILE A 118 5.70 1.71 -2.37
C ILE A 118 6.71 2.48 -3.24
N GLU A 119 6.35 2.65 -4.52
CA GLU A 119 7.17 3.42 -5.47
C GLU A 119 7.32 4.88 -5.05
N GLY A 120 8.52 5.42 -5.21
CA GLY A 120 8.88 6.80 -4.85
C GLY A 120 7.91 7.84 -5.39
N LYS A 121 7.40 7.67 -6.63
CA LYS A 121 6.45 8.60 -7.26
C LYS A 121 5.20 8.88 -6.42
N TYR A 122 4.70 7.90 -5.66
CA TYR A 122 3.52 8.09 -4.81
C TYR A 122 3.91 8.78 -3.50
N SER A 123 5.04 8.39 -2.92
CA SER A 123 5.61 9.07 -1.75
C SER A 123 5.82 10.55 -2.01
N ASP A 124 6.42 10.89 -3.14
CA ASP A 124 6.79 12.27 -3.47
C ASP A 124 5.55 13.12 -3.68
N LYS A 125 4.56 12.62 -4.45
CA LYS A 125 3.29 13.31 -4.64
C LYS A 125 2.52 13.54 -3.33
N ILE A 126 2.44 12.53 -2.46
CA ILE A 126 1.72 12.65 -1.18
C ILE A 126 2.38 13.70 -0.27
N LYS A 127 3.72 13.70 -0.21
CA LYS A 127 4.48 14.68 0.56
C LYS A 127 4.31 16.08 -0.02
N GLU A 128 4.42 16.23 -1.34
CA GLU A 128 4.22 17.50 -2.02
C GLU A 128 2.85 18.10 -1.71
N ILE A 129 1.77 17.33 -1.85
CA ILE A 129 0.41 17.81 -1.53
C ILE A 129 0.30 18.20 -0.05
N HIS A 130 0.93 17.45 0.84
CA HIS A 130 0.91 17.79 2.26
C HIS A 130 1.65 19.09 2.55
N GLU A 131 2.89 19.21 2.09
CA GLU A 131 3.78 20.34 2.37
C GLU A 131 3.33 21.63 1.68
N THR A 132 2.69 21.53 0.52
CA THR A 132 2.22 22.70 -0.23
C THR A 132 0.74 22.96 0.03
N ASP A 133 -0.15 22.06 -0.37
CA ASP A 133 -1.58 22.36 -0.38
C ASP A 133 -2.19 22.32 1.03
N PHE A 134 -1.92 21.27 1.82
CA PHE A 134 -2.55 21.12 3.13
C PHE A 134 -2.10 22.21 4.13
N LEU A 135 -0.79 22.45 4.22
CA LEU A 135 -0.26 23.49 5.11
C LEU A 135 -0.78 24.88 4.73
N ASP A 136 -0.80 25.21 3.42
CA ASP A 136 -1.36 26.47 2.93
C ASP A 136 -2.83 26.60 3.29
N ILE A 137 -3.65 25.55 3.06
CA ILE A 137 -5.07 25.56 3.43
C ILE A 137 -5.23 25.82 4.93
N GLY A 138 -4.47 25.13 5.78
CA GLY A 138 -4.51 25.31 7.23
C GLY A 138 -4.20 26.75 7.65
N ASN A 139 -3.15 27.33 7.07
CA ASN A 139 -2.73 28.71 7.32
C ASN A 139 -3.76 29.74 6.81
N MET A 140 -4.33 29.53 5.62
CA MET A 140 -5.37 30.42 5.08
C MET A 140 -6.65 30.38 5.92
N VAL A 141 -7.05 29.19 6.39
CA VAL A 141 -8.18 29.01 7.31
C VAL A 141 -7.91 29.70 8.65
N TYR A 142 -6.70 29.57 9.17
CA TYR A 142 -6.29 30.26 10.39
C TYR A 142 -6.39 31.78 10.23
N ASP A 143 -5.74 32.35 9.21
CA ASP A 143 -5.72 33.80 8.95
C ASP A 143 -7.11 34.41 8.66
N ARG A 144 -8.06 33.60 8.17
CA ARG A 144 -9.44 34.03 7.92
C ARG A 144 -10.30 34.03 9.18
N TYR A 145 -10.23 32.97 9.98
CA TYR A 145 -11.22 32.68 11.02
C TYR A 145 -10.72 32.81 12.46
N HIS A 146 -9.41 33.00 12.67
CA HIS A 146 -8.86 33.23 14.00
C HIS A 146 -8.56 34.72 14.18
N GLU A 147 -9.06 35.29 15.28
CA GLU A 147 -8.77 36.69 15.63
C GLU A 147 -7.28 36.90 15.88
N GLU A 148 -6.73 37.96 15.30
CA GLU A 148 -5.38 38.44 15.57
C GLU A 148 -5.26 38.83 17.05
N LYS A 149 -4.66 37.95 17.85
CA LYS A 149 -4.27 38.35 19.20
C LYS A 149 -2.90 39.01 19.28
N GLU A 150 -1.96 38.75 18.34
CA GLU A 150 -0.64 39.44 18.30
C GLU A 150 0.32 39.00 17.15
N GLY A 151 -0.13 38.31 16.10
CA GLY A 151 0.74 37.64 15.12
C GLY A 151 0.68 38.19 13.68
N ARG A 152 1.80 38.11 12.94
CA ARG A 152 1.84 38.34 11.48
C ARG A 152 0.97 37.27 10.79
N ARG A 153 0.09 37.68 9.88
CA ARG A 153 -0.61 36.78 8.95
C ARG A 153 0.39 36.05 8.07
N TYR A 154 0.09 34.81 7.71
CA TYR A 154 0.83 34.09 6.67
C TYR A 154 0.48 34.62 5.28
N PHE A 155 -0.79 35.00 5.08
CA PHE A 155 -1.34 35.44 3.79
C PHE A 155 -2.09 36.79 3.87
N PRO A 156 -2.08 37.57 2.78
CA PRO A 156 -2.92 38.77 2.66
C PRO A 156 -4.42 38.45 2.71
N LYS A 157 -5.24 39.40 3.19
CA LYS A 157 -6.70 39.25 3.31
C LYS A 157 -7.39 38.95 1.99
N GLU A 158 -6.84 39.47 0.90
CA GLU A 158 -7.34 39.30 -0.47
C GLU A 158 -7.19 37.84 -0.94
N VAL A 159 -6.22 37.12 -0.37
CA VAL A 159 -5.96 35.71 -0.69
C VAL A 159 -6.77 34.79 0.21
N THR A 160 -7.04 35.17 1.47
CA THR A 160 -7.78 34.37 2.45
C THR A 160 -9.30 34.54 2.39
N THR A 161 -9.84 34.77 1.19
CA THR A 161 -11.29 34.78 0.97
C THR A 161 -11.86 33.37 1.04
N PHE A 162 -13.14 33.23 1.44
CA PHE A 162 -13.83 31.93 1.48
C PHE A 162 -13.67 31.17 0.16
N LYS A 163 -13.92 31.85 -0.96
CA LYS A 163 -13.88 31.28 -2.31
C LYS A 163 -12.49 30.74 -2.67
N ASN A 164 -11.43 31.48 -2.34
CA ASN A 164 -10.07 31.03 -2.64
C ASN A 164 -9.69 29.79 -1.80
N ILE A 165 -10.08 29.77 -0.53
CA ILE A 165 -9.85 28.62 0.35
C ILE A 165 -10.64 27.41 -0.15
N GLU A 166 -11.91 27.60 -0.53
CA GLU A 166 -12.77 26.56 -1.12
C GLU A 166 -12.12 25.97 -2.39
N GLU A 167 -11.69 26.81 -3.32
CA GLU A 167 -11.02 26.37 -4.55
C GLU A 167 -9.73 25.58 -4.24
N ARG A 168 -8.94 26.03 -3.25
CA ARG A 168 -7.72 25.32 -2.82
C ARG A 168 -8.05 23.96 -2.22
N ILE A 169 -9.09 23.85 -1.40
CA ILE A 169 -9.58 22.58 -0.84
C ILE A 169 -10.04 21.65 -1.96
N ILE A 170 -10.84 22.13 -2.91
CA ILE A 170 -11.31 21.33 -4.05
C ILE A 170 -10.13 20.82 -4.87
N ASN A 171 -9.17 21.67 -5.19
CA ASN A 171 -7.99 21.26 -5.95
C ASN A 171 -7.13 20.23 -5.19
N CYS A 172 -6.93 20.42 -3.88
CA CYS A 172 -6.22 19.47 -3.03
C CYS A 172 -6.92 18.10 -2.99
N THR A 173 -8.25 18.10 -2.83
CA THR A 173 -9.05 16.87 -2.82
C THR A 173 -9.01 16.13 -4.16
N LEU A 174 -9.01 16.84 -5.29
CA LEU A 174 -8.84 16.25 -6.62
C LEU A 174 -7.46 15.61 -6.79
N LYS A 175 -6.39 16.24 -6.30
CA LYS A 175 -5.03 15.66 -6.33
C LYS A 175 -4.95 14.36 -5.54
N TYR A 176 -5.53 14.32 -4.33
CA TYR A 176 -5.59 13.08 -3.55
C TYR A 176 -6.45 12.01 -4.23
N SER A 177 -7.59 12.38 -4.82
CA SER A 177 -8.43 11.45 -5.59
C SER A 177 -7.65 10.80 -6.74
N SER A 178 -6.87 11.57 -7.50
CA SER A 178 -6.02 11.03 -8.56
C SER A 178 -5.00 10.01 -8.05
N ILE A 179 -4.40 10.24 -6.87
CA ILE A 179 -3.47 9.27 -6.26
C ILE A 179 -4.21 8.00 -5.85
N ILE A 180 -5.41 8.12 -5.27
CA ILE A 180 -6.25 6.99 -4.87
C ILE A 180 -6.61 6.14 -6.10
N ASP A 181 -7.00 6.76 -7.20
CA ASP A 181 -7.32 6.07 -8.44
C ASP A 181 -6.11 5.34 -9.03
N ASP A 182 -4.94 5.97 -9.05
CA ASP A 182 -3.68 5.35 -9.50
C ASP A 182 -3.31 4.14 -8.61
N LEU A 183 -3.47 4.26 -7.29
CA LEU A 183 -3.21 3.16 -6.34
C LEU A 183 -4.20 2.01 -6.54
N ASN A 184 -5.49 2.31 -6.74
CA ASN A 184 -6.52 1.31 -6.98
C ASN A 184 -6.30 0.55 -8.29
N LEU A 185 -5.92 1.26 -9.36
CA LEU A 185 -5.55 0.64 -10.63
C LEU A 185 -4.34 -0.29 -10.45
N LYS A 186 -3.34 0.15 -9.69
CA LYS A 186 -2.17 -0.68 -9.38
C LYS A 186 -2.54 -1.92 -8.59
N ILE A 187 -3.34 -1.79 -7.53
CA ILE A 187 -3.83 -2.92 -6.74
C ILE A 187 -4.56 -3.93 -7.63
N LYS A 188 -5.42 -3.44 -8.54
CA LYS A 188 -6.12 -4.30 -9.49
C LYS A 188 -5.16 -5.09 -10.38
N ASN A 189 -4.14 -4.44 -10.94
CA ASN A 189 -3.15 -5.10 -11.78
C ASN A 189 -2.36 -6.18 -11.01
N GLU A 190 -1.93 -5.88 -9.79
CA GLU A 190 -1.19 -6.84 -8.95
C GLU A 190 -2.08 -8.04 -8.54
N LEU A 191 -3.39 -7.82 -8.32
CA LEU A 191 -4.35 -8.91 -8.07
C LEU A 191 -4.60 -9.79 -9.30
N GLU A 192 -4.61 -9.21 -10.50
CA GLU A 192 -4.75 -9.97 -11.75
C GLU A 192 -3.51 -10.83 -12.02
N ASP A 193 -2.32 -10.33 -11.69
CA ASP A 193 -1.07 -11.09 -11.81
C ASP A 193 -0.95 -12.24 -10.79
N LEU A 194 -1.67 -12.19 -9.67
CA LEU A 194 -1.79 -13.31 -8.73
C LEU A 194 -2.71 -14.44 -9.22
N LYS A 195 -3.59 -14.15 -10.19
CA LYS A 195 -4.52 -15.14 -10.76
C LYS A 195 -3.93 -15.94 -11.93
N LYS A 196 -2.78 -15.50 -12.46
CA LYS A 196 -2.06 -16.14 -13.57
C LYS A 196 -0.97 -17.05 -13.03
#